data_AF-A0A2E9MTP2-F1
#
_entry.id   AF-A0A2E9MTP2-F1
#
_cell.length_a   1.000
_cell.length_b   1.000
_cell.length_c   1.000
_cell.angle_alpha   90.00
_cell.angle_beta   90.00
_cell.angle_gamma   90.00
#
_symmetry.space_group_name_H-M   'P 1'
#
loop_
_entity.id
_entity.type
_entity.pdbx_description
1 polymer ?
#
loop_
_entity_poly.entity_id
_entity_poly.type
_entity_poly.pdbx_seq_one_letter_code
_entity_poly.pdbx_strand_id
1 'polypeptide(L)'
;MLDNLKSSLRAAIKKIVNSSGIDEELIKELSKDIQRSLLQSDVNVKMVFEITKNIENRSLNETPPPGLSRKDHIVKILYDELAKLLGNETEFHFQSGKVNKVLMLGIQGSGKTTVTSKLAKFLTKQGYRVAVIGADTFRPGALTQLKTMCEKSDVEVYGENGNENPSEIVKNGLKHFQKTNLDIILIDTAGRHKQEKDLLDEMKQINKTADPDLALLVIDGTIGQQCFTQAEAFHKTVPVGGIIITKLDSSAKGGGALAASAATGAQVMYIGTGERIDDLEVFSPTRFVGRLLGMGDIQAVLDLAKRLENEADDVRMKRISSGKMNMEDFYYQLEEVTKVGSFQGLLDT
;
A
#
# COMPACT_ATOMS: atom_id res chain seq x y z
N MET A 1 -3.25 2.38 21.62
CA MET A 1 -2.88 1.03 21.14
C MET A 1 -1.83 1.10 20.03
N LEU A 2 -2.03 1.77 18.90
CA LEU A 2 -0.96 1.95 17.89
C LEU A 2 0.20 2.87 18.31
N ASP A 3 -0.05 3.90 19.13
CA ASP A 3 1.04 4.66 19.76
C ASP A 3 1.88 3.77 20.69
N ASN A 4 1.25 2.74 21.30
CA ASN A 4 1.95 1.74 22.09
C ASN A 4 2.74 0.80 21.19
N LEU A 5 2.22 0.38 20.03
CA LEU A 5 2.99 -0.39 19.05
C LEU A 5 4.21 0.40 18.59
N LYS A 6 4.03 1.67 18.20
CA LYS A 6 5.12 2.55 17.76
C LYS A 6 6.14 2.78 18.87
N SER A 7 5.69 3.03 20.11
CA SER A 7 6.60 3.24 21.24
C SER A 7 7.32 1.96 21.65
N SER A 8 6.64 0.81 21.66
CA SER A 8 7.24 -0.49 21.95
C SER A 8 8.24 -0.92 20.87
N LEU A 9 7.90 -0.74 19.58
CA LEU A 9 8.82 -1.04 18.47
C LEU A 9 10.05 -0.12 18.51
N ARG A 10 9.86 1.18 18.78
CA ARG A 10 10.98 2.11 19.02
C ARG A 10 11.82 1.71 20.22
N ALA A 11 11.21 1.27 21.31
CA ALA A 11 11.92 0.81 22.50
C ALA A 11 12.71 -0.46 22.19
N ALA A 12 12.15 -1.40 21.45
CA ALA A 12 12.81 -2.62 20.99
C ALA A 12 14.04 -2.30 20.11
N ILE A 13 13.90 -1.42 19.13
CA ILE A 13 15.02 -0.98 18.28
C ILE A 13 16.08 -0.26 19.13
N LYS A 14 15.67 0.62 20.05
CA LYS A 14 16.60 1.32 20.94
C LYS A 14 17.37 0.36 21.85
N LYS A 15 16.73 -0.73 22.33
CA LYS A 15 17.41 -1.80 23.08
C LYS A 15 18.50 -2.45 22.23
N ILE A 16 18.24 -2.76 20.95
CA ILE A 16 19.24 -3.34 20.03
C ILE A 16 20.40 -2.38 19.77
N VAL A 17 20.10 -1.11 19.44
CA VAL A 17 21.12 -0.11 19.11
C VAL A 17 22.05 0.14 20.31
N ASN A 18 21.47 0.25 21.51
CA ASN A 18 22.19 0.56 22.74
C ASN A 18 22.84 -0.65 23.42
N SER A 19 22.56 -1.89 23.01
CA SER A 19 23.15 -3.06 23.65
C SER A 19 24.66 -3.14 23.37
N SER A 20 25.46 -3.59 24.33
CA SER A 20 26.91 -3.79 24.13
C SER A 20 27.21 -5.00 23.22
N GLY A 21 26.29 -5.96 23.17
CA GLY A 21 26.30 -7.12 22.29
C GLY A 21 24.88 -7.63 22.05
N ILE A 22 24.73 -8.61 21.16
CA ILE A 22 23.43 -9.25 20.89
C ILE A 22 23.59 -10.73 21.21
N ASP A 23 22.92 -11.17 22.27
CA ASP A 23 22.81 -12.56 22.66
C ASP A 23 21.40 -13.12 22.39
N GLU A 24 21.26 -14.43 22.55
CA GLU A 24 20.01 -15.14 22.31
C GLU A 24 18.90 -14.71 23.28
N GLU A 25 19.27 -14.36 24.51
CA GLU A 25 18.32 -13.92 25.54
C GLU A 25 17.68 -12.57 25.16
N LEU A 26 18.49 -11.61 24.70
CA LEU A 26 18.01 -10.31 24.21
C LEU A 26 17.07 -10.48 23.01
N ILE A 27 17.39 -11.36 22.06
CA ILE A 27 16.55 -11.62 20.88
C ILE A 27 15.19 -12.21 21.30
N LYS A 28 15.18 -13.13 22.27
CA LYS A 28 13.95 -13.73 22.83
C LYS A 28 13.10 -12.71 23.58
N GLU A 29 13.73 -11.85 24.38
CA GLU A 29 13.03 -10.76 25.09
C GLU A 29 12.39 -9.79 24.09
N LEU A 30 13.16 -9.36 23.09
CA LEU A 30 12.68 -8.46 22.02
C LEU A 30 11.49 -9.06 21.26
N SER A 31 11.58 -10.33 20.89
CA SER A 31 10.52 -11.04 20.17
C SER A 31 9.23 -11.11 21.00
N LYS A 32 9.34 -11.33 22.32
CA LYS A 32 8.19 -11.31 23.24
C LYS A 32 7.58 -9.90 23.39
N ASP A 33 8.40 -8.86 23.47
CA ASP A 33 7.94 -7.47 23.55
C ASP A 33 7.18 -7.06 22.29
N ILE A 34 7.71 -7.43 21.11
CA ILE A 34 7.06 -7.22 19.82
C ILE A 34 5.74 -8.02 19.75
N GLN A 35 5.77 -9.29 20.13
CA GLN A 35 4.58 -10.15 20.15
C GLN A 35 3.46 -9.55 20.98
N ARG A 36 3.75 -9.13 22.22
CA ARG A 36 2.77 -8.47 23.10
C ARG A 36 2.21 -7.21 22.47
N SER A 37 3.07 -6.39 21.85
CA SER A 37 2.67 -5.13 21.24
C SER A 37 1.77 -5.33 20.02
N LEU A 38 2.06 -6.33 19.19
CA LEU A 38 1.23 -6.70 18.03
C LEU A 38 -0.12 -7.29 18.46
N LEU A 39 -0.15 -8.17 19.47
CA LEU A 39 -1.39 -8.71 20.02
C LEU A 39 -2.26 -7.63 20.67
N GLN A 40 -1.66 -6.70 21.41
CA GLN A 40 -2.33 -5.51 21.96
C GLN A 40 -2.79 -4.52 20.89
N SER A 41 -2.37 -4.72 19.63
CA SER A 41 -2.80 -3.93 18.47
C SER A 41 -3.79 -4.69 17.61
N ASP A 42 -4.40 -5.75 18.16
CA ASP A 42 -5.42 -6.58 17.50
C ASP A 42 -4.94 -7.22 16.19
N VAL A 43 -3.62 -7.42 16.02
CA VAL A 43 -3.08 -8.19 14.89
C VAL A 43 -3.42 -9.66 15.08
N ASN A 44 -3.80 -10.34 13.99
CA ASN A 44 -4.18 -11.75 14.00
C ASN A 44 -3.13 -12.61 14.71
N VAL A 45 -3.57 -13.37 15.72
CA VAL A 45 -2.70 -14.20 16.58
C VAL A 45 -1.78 -15.12 15.77
N LYS A 46 -2.30 -15.76 14.71
CA LYS A 46 -1.51 -16.67 13.86
C LYS A 46 -0.38 -15.92 13.15
N MET A 47 -0.69 -14.76 12.57
CA MET A 47 0.33 -13.91 11.91
C MET A 47 1.37 -13.41 12.91
N VAL A 48 0.95 -12.98 14.10
CA VAL A 48 1.90 -12.52 15.13
C VAL A 48 2.89 -13.62 15.49
N PHE A 49 2.40 -14.84 15.75
CA PHE A 49 3.26 -15.98 16.09
C PHE A 49 4.23 -16.35 14.96
N GLU A 50 3.78 -16.29 13.71
CA GLU A 50 4.62 -16.57 12.55
C GLU A 50 5.76 -15.55 12.43
N ILE A 51 5.42 -14.27 12.53
CA ILE A 51 6.39 -13.16 12.43
C ILE A 51 7.39 -13.19 13.57
N THR A 52 6.96 -13.34 14.82
CA THR A 52 7.88 -13.28 15.95
C THR A 52 8.82 -14.49 15.94
N LYS A 53 8.34 -15.66 15.52
CA LYS A 53 9.17 -16.84 15.30
C LYS A 53 10.18 -16.64 14.17
N ASN A 54 9.79 -16.00 13.07
CA ASN A 54 10.71 -15.69 11.98
C ASN A 54 11.76 -14.66 12.40
N ILE A 55 11.38 -13.62 13.14
CA ILE A 55 12.32 -12.62 13.69
C ILE A 55 13.36 -13.33 14.56
N GLU A 56 12.93 -14.19 15.50
CA GLU A 56 13.83 -14.92 16.39
C GLU A 56 14.78 -15.84 15.59
N ASN A 57 14.24 -16.67 14.70
CA ASN A 57 15.01 -17.63 13.92
C ASN A 57 16.05 -16.94 13.01
N ARG A 58 15.62 -15.93 12.26
CA ARG A 58 16.49 -15.16 11.36
C ARG A 58 17.56 -14.40 12.13
N SER A 59 17.19 -13.78 13.26
CA SER A 59 18.13 -13.03 14.09
C SER A 59 19.21 -13.90 14.72
N LEU A 60 18.91 -15.18 14.99
CA LEU A 60 19.88 -16.13 15.55
C LEU A 60 20.76 -16.75 14.46
N ASN A 61 20.17 -17.16 13.34
CA ASN A 61 20.82 -18.06 12.38
C ASN A 61 21.35 -17.38 11.11
N GLU A 62 20.83 -16.23 10.70
CA GLU A 62 21.37 -15.53 9.53
C GLU A 62 22.71 -14.89 9.87
N THR A 63 23.59 -14.75 8.88
CA THR A 63 24.83 -13.97 9.02
C THR A 63 24.67 -12.64 8.29
N PRO A 64 25.12 -11.51 8.87
CA PRO A 64 25.00 -10.22 8.20
C PRO A 64 25.86 -10.21 6.93
N PRO A 65 25.38 -9.57 5.83
CA PRO A 65 26.19 -9.38 4.65
C PRO A 65 27.46 -8.57 4.98
N PRO A 66 28.58 -8.79 4.26
CA PRO A 66 29.82 -8.06 4.50
C PRO A 66 29.60 -6.54 4.46
N GLY A 67 30.05 -5.83 5.50
CA GLY A 67 29.87 -4.38 5.61
C GLY A 67 28.60 -3.93 6.35
N LEU A 68 27.68 -4.85 6.68
CA LEU A 68 26.53 -4.55 7.55
C LEU A 68 26.79 -5.03 8.98
N SER A 69 26.53 -4.18 9.98
CA SER A 69 26.72 -4.58 11.38
C SER A 69 25.67 -5.62 11.81
N ARG A 70 26.01 -6.46 12.81
CA ARG A 70 25.06 -7.43 13.37
C ARG A 70 23.78 -6.77 13.90
N LYS A 71 23.90 -5.57 14.45
CA LYS A 71 22.76 -4.77 14.94
C LYS A 71 21.88 -4.33 13.78
N ASP A 72 22.47 -3.77 12.74
CA ASP A 72 21.75 -3.28 11.56
C ASP A 72 21.05 -4.41 10.82
N HIS A 73 21.65 -5.60 10.79
CA HIS A 73 21.02 -6.80 10.21
C HIS A 73 19.78 -7.25 10.98
N ILE A 74 19.83 -7.26 12.31
CA ILE A 74 18.64 -7.61 13.13
C ILE A 74 17.56 -6.55 13.00
N VAL A 75 17.95 -5.27 12.94
CA VAL A 75 17.02 -4.19 12.64
C VAL A 75 16.37 -4.45 11.28
N LYS A 76 17.13 -4.74 10.22
CA LYS A 76 16.58 -5.12 8.90
C LYS A 76 15.60 -6.29 8.98
N ILE A 77 15.96 -7.39 9.66
CA ILE A 77 15.08 -8.56 9.84
C ILE A 77 13.75 -8.13 10.47
N LEU A 78 13.80 -7.32 11.53
CA LEU A 78 12.59 -6.80 12.18
C LEU A 78 11.72 -6.02 11.18
N TYR A 79 12.32 -5.13 10.39
CA TYR A 79 11.60 -4.35 9.38
C TYR A 79 11.01 -5.23 8.28
N ASP A 80 11.76 -6.21 7.77
CA ASP A 80 11.32 -7.13 6.73
C ASP A 80 10.12 -7.97 7.21
N GLU A 81 10.17 -8.49 8.44
CA GLU A 81 9.06 -9.29 8.99
C GLU A 81 7.84 -8.44 9.35
N LEU A 82 8.03 -7.20 9.83
CA LEU A 82 6.92 -6.25 10.01
C LEU A 82 6.32 -5.81 8.67
N ALA A 83 7.13 -5.67 7.63
CA ALA A 83 6.68 -5.33 6.28
C ALA A 83 5.74 -6.42 5.72
N LYS A 84 5.99 -7.70 6.00
CA LYS A 84 5.11 -8.81 5.59
C LYS A 84 3.68 -8.69 6.14
N LEU A 85 3.45 -8.03 7.29
CA LEU A 85 2.09 -7.74 7.79
C LEU A 85 1.28 -6.84 6.84
N LEU A 86 1.98 -5.99 6.09
CA LEU A 86 1.37 -5.02 5.20
C LEU A 86 1.17 -5.58 3.78
N GLY A 87 1.63 -6.81 3.55
CA GLY A 87 1.68 -7.46 2.24
C GLY A 87 3.10 -7.55 1.68
N ASN A 88 3.25 -8.32 0.61
CA ASN A 88 4.50 -8.38 -0.14
C ASN A 88 4.56 -7.20 -1.12
N GLU A 89 5.77 -6.82 -1.56
CA GLU A 89 5.94 -6.00 -2.77
C GLU A 89 5.47 -6.85 -3.97
N THR A 90 4.16 -6.84 -4.24
CA THR A 90 3.60 -7.50 -5.41
C THR A 90 3.04 -6.44 -6.34
N GLU A 91 3.56 -6.41 -7.56
CA GLU A 91 3.04 -5.58 -8.63
C GLU A 91 1.68 -6.15 -9.08
N PHE A 92 0.60 -5.51 -8.63
CA PHE A 92 -0.70 -5.75 -9.25
C PHE A 92 -0.68 -5.22 -10.68
N HIS A 93 -0.94 -6.10 -11.64
CA HIS A 93 -0.98 -5.74 -13.05
C HIS A 93 -2.40 -5.82 -13.60
N PHE A 94 -2.81 -4.77 -14.30
CA PHE A 94 -4.03 -4.78 -15.10
C PHE A 94 -3.86 -5.73 -16.29
N GLN A 95 -4.89 -6.50 -16.61
CA GLN A 95 -4.82 -7.46 -17.71
C GLN A 95 -4.82 -6.72 -19.04
N SER A 96 -3.84 -7.03 -19.88
CA SER A 96 -3.75 -6.48 -21.24
C SER A 96 -4.85 -7.05 -22.15
N GLY A 97 -5.35 -6.25 -23.09
CA GLY A 97 -6.32 -6.69 -24.09
C GLY A 97 -7.77 -6.77 -23.59
N LYS A 98 -8.05 -6.35 -22.36
CA LYS A 98 -9.41 -6.15 -21.84
C LYS A 98 -9.53 -4.85 -21.07
N VAL A 99 -10.77 -4.36 -20.91
CA VAL A 99 -11.07 -3.22 -20.04
C VAL A 99 -11.14 -3.72 -18.60
N ASN A 100 -10.27 -3.23 -17.72
CA ASN A 100 -10.24 -3.60 -16.31
C ASN A 100 -11.16 -2.67 -15.52
N LYS A 101 -12.15 -3.25 -14.83
CA LYS A 101 -13.14 -2.51 -14.04
C LYS A 101 -12.69 -2.47 -12.57
N VAL A 102 -12.50 -1.28 -12.03
CA VAL A 102 -12.05 -1.06 -10.66
C VAL A 102 -13.14 -0.41 -9.83
N LEU A 103 -13.62 -1.11 -8.81
CA LEU A 103 -14.66 -0.62 -7.91
C LEU A 103 -14.03 0.04 -6.67
N MET A 104 -14.35 1.31 -6.44
CA MET A 104 -13.84 2.06 -5.28
C MET A 104 -14.82 1.91 -4.12
N LEU A 105 -14.35 1.34 -3.01
CA LEU A 105 -15.13 1.08 -1.79
C LEU A 105 -14.59 1.89 -0.61
N GLY A 106 -15.39 2.05 0.44
CA GLY A 106 -14.95 2.68 1.69
C GLY A 106 -15.99 3.63 2.29
N ILE A 107 -15.77 4.00 3.55
CA ILE A 107 -16.72 4.80 4.32
C ILE A 107 -16.80 6.26 3.87
N GLN A 108 -17.78 7.00 4.40
CA GLN A 108 -17.86 8.44 4.19
C GLN A 108 -16.59 9.15 4.67
N GLY A 109 -16.08 10.09 3.88
CA GLY A 109 -14.94 10.92 4.28
C GLY A 109 -13.57 10.23 4.19
N SER A 110 -13.49 8.96 3.75
CA SER A 110 -12.21 8.25 3.56
C SER A 110 -11.39 8.75 2.37
N GLY A 111 -11.95 9.65 1.56
CA GLY A 111 -11.25 10.26 0.42
C GLY A 111 -11.43 9.53 -0.91
N LYS A 112 -12.44 8.65 -1.06
CA LYS A 112 -12.75 7.90 -2.31
C LYS A 112 -12.70 8.77 -3.56
N THR A 113 -13.58 9.76 -3.71
CA THR A 113 -13.66 10.62 -4.89
C THR A 113 -12.32 11.30 -5.21
N THR A 114 -11.64 11.80 -4.19
CA THR A 114 -10.31 12.40 -4.34
C THR A 114 -9.30 11.38 -4.85
N VAL A 115 -9.20 10.21 -4.22
CA VAL A 115 -8.30 9.12 -4.63
C VAL A 115 -8.64 8.62 -6.03
N THR A 116 -9.92 8.50 -6.39
CA THR A 116 -10.35 8.08 -7.73
C THR A 116 -9.76 9.01 -8.79
N SER A 117 -9.83 10.33 -8.59
CA SER A 117 -9.22 11.29 -9.52
C SER A 117 -7.68 11.20 -9.56
N LYS A 118 -7.02 11.00 -8.41
CA LYS A 118 -5.57 10.83 -8.34
C LYS A 118 -5.11 9.56 -9.03
N LEU A 119 -5.83 8.46 -8.80
CA LEU A 119 -5.55 7.16 -9.38
C LEU A 119 -5.76 7.21 -10.90
N ALA A 120 -6.80 7.89 -11.37
CA ALA A 120 -7.02 8.10 -12.79
C ALA A 120 -5.85 8.85 -13.45
N LYS A 121 -5.37 9.94 -12.84
CA LYS A 121 -4.19 10.68 -13.30
C LYS A 121 -2.93 9.81 -13.26
N PHE A 122 -2.71 9.10 -12.15
CA PHE A 122 -1.56 8.24 -11.96
C PHE A 122 -1.48 7.17 -13.04
N LEU A 123 -2.58 6.47 -13.31
CA LEU A 123 -2.67 5.42 -14.34
C LEU A 123 -2.53 5.99 -15.75
N THR A 124 -3.10 7.18 -16.01
CA THR A 124 -2.92 7.87 -17.30
C THR A 124 -1.45 8.22 -17.55
N LYS A 125 -0.72 8.65 -16.52
CA LYS A 125 0.73 8.88 -16.60
C LYS A 125 1.54 7.61 -16.86
N GLN A 126 1.03 6.45 -16.46
CA GLN A 126 1.62 5.13 -16.77
C GLN A 126 1.27 4.64 -18.19
N GLY A 127 0.52 5.43 -18.98
CA GLY A 127 0.16 5.11 -20.36
C GLY A 127 -1.17 4.37 -20.54
N TYR A 128 -1.93 4.13 -19.46
CA TYR A 128 -3.26 3.54 -19.56
C TYR A 128 -4.30 4.56 -20.02
N ARG A 129 -5.28 4.11 -20.80
CA ARG A 129 -6.46 4.89 -21.18
C ARG A 129 -7.54 4.66 -20.14
N VAL A 130 -7.83 5.69 -19.36
CA VAL A 130 -8.67 5.61 -18.17
C VAL A 130 -9.95 6.41 -18.36
N ALA A 131 -11.07 5.87 -17.88
CA ALA A 131 -12.30 6.62 -17.68
C ALA A 131 -12.84 6.40 -16.27
N VAL A 132 -13.74 7.28 -15.83
CA VAL A 132 -14.35 7.22 -14.50
C VAL A 132 -15.88 7.22 -14.60
N ILE A 133 -16.53 6.45 -13.74
CA ILE A 133 -17.98 6.49 -13.52
C ILE A 133 -18.22 7.05 -12.11
N GLY A 134 -18.91 8.18 -12.02
CA GLY A 134 -19.35 8.77 -10.76
C GLY A 134 -20.72 8.23 -10.35
N ALA A 135 -20.75 7.32 -9.37
CA ALA A 135 -21.96 6.69 -8.84
C ALA A 135 -22.27 7.11 -7.39
N ASP A 136 -21.65 8.20 -6.89
CA ASP A 136 -22.06 8.83 -5.63
C ASP A 136 -23.30 9.71 -5.87
N THR A 137 -24.48 9.12 -5.69
CA THR A 137 -25.78 9.80 -5.80
C THR A 137 -26.21 10.48 -4.51
N PHE A 138 -25.48 10.28 -3.40
CA PHE A 138 -25.91 10.74 -2.09
C PHE A 138 -25.39 12.15 -1.76
N ARG A 139 -24.15 12.46 -2.14
CA ARG A 139 -23.53 13.74 -1.82
C ARG A 139 -23.83 14.78 -2.90
N PRO A 140 -24.49 15.91 -2.55
CA PRO A 140 -24.76 16.98 -3.50
C PRO A 140 -23.47 17.49 -4.16
N GLY A 141 -23.49 17.60 -5.49
CA GLY A 141 -22.34 18.08 -6.27
C GLY A 141 -21.16 17.13 -6.37
N ALA A 142 -21.27 15.88 -5.89
CA ALA A 142 -20.17 14.90 -5.97
C ALA A 142 -19.74 14.62 -7.42
N LEU A 143 -20.69 14.46 -8.34
CA LEU A 143 -20.40 14.26 -9.76
C LEU A 143 -19.67 15.47 -10.37
N THR A 144 -20.13 16.69 -10.07
CA THR A 144 -19.49 17.92 -10.55
C THR A 144 -18.07 18.05 -9.99
N GLN A 145 -17.88 17.77 -8.69
CA GLN A 145 -16.56 17.75 -8.07
C GLN A 145 -15.63 16.76 -8.77
N LEU A 146 -16.10 15.52 -9.00
CA LEU A 146 -15.31 14.48 -9.65
C LEU A 146 -14.92 14.88 -11.08
N LYS A 147 -15.87 15.46 -11.84
CA LYS A 147 -15.61 16.01 -13.18
C LYS A 147 -14.50 17.06 -13.16
N THR A 148 -14.62 18.08 -12.31
CA THR A 148 -13.58 19.14 -12.20
C THR A 148 -12.21 18.59 -11.79
N MET A 149 -12.16 17.55 -10.96
CA MET A 149 -10.88 16.93 -10.57
C MET A 149 -10.25 16.13 -11.71
N CYS A 150 -11.05 15.42 -12.50
CA CYS A 150 -10.60 14.61 -13.63
C CYS A 150 -10.30 15.42 -14.90
N GLU A 151 -10.97 16.56 -15.10
CA GLU A 151 -10.71 17.49 -16.22
C GLU A 151 -9.23 17.89 -16.30
N LYS A 152 -8.57 18.07 -15.14
CA LYS A 152 -7.14 18.42 -15.08
C LYS A 152 -6.20 17.34 -15.63
N SER A 153 -6.71 16.14 -15.90
CA SER A 153 -5.95 14.99 -16.37
C SER A 153 -6.52 14.41 -17.67
N ASP A 154 -7.42 15.14 -18.34
CA ASP A 154 -8.10 14.71 -19.57
C ASP A 154 -8.82 13.34 -19.45
N VAL A 155 -9.28 13.02 -18.24
CA VAL A 155 -10.02 11.77 -17.96
C VAL A 155 -11.51 12.03 -18.06
N GLU A 156 -12.19 11.30 -18.94
CA GLU A 156 -13.65 11.39 -19.10
C GLU A 156 -14.36 10.81 -17.87
N VAL A 157 -15.35 11.55 -17.36
CA VAL A 157 -16.20 11.12 -16.24
C VAL A 157 -17.65 11.01 -16.69
N TYR A 158 -18.17 9.79 -16.66
CA TYR A 158 -19.59 9.52 -16.84
C TYR A 158 -20.35 9.65 -15.51
N GLY A 159 -21.56 10.19 -15.58
CA GLY A 159 -22.52 10.19 -14.47
C GLY A 159 -23.81 10.92 -14.86
N GLU A 160 -24.89 10.62 -14.14
CA GLU A 160 -26.23 11.10 -14.46
C GLU A 160 -26.74 12.04 -13.35
N ASN A 161 -27.02 13.30 -13.69
CA ASN A 161 -27.61 14.25 -12.75
C ASN A 161 -29.08 13.88 -12.51
N GLY A 162 -29.48 13.72 -11.24
CA GLY A 162 -30.86 13.44 -10.85
C GLY A 162 -31.26 11.96 -10.86
N ASN A 163 -30.37 11.05 -11.28
CA ASN A 163 -30.58 9.62 -11.07
C ASN A 163 -30.10 9.25 -9.65
N GLU A 164 -31.01 8.71 -8.84
CA GLU A 164 -30.72 8.32 -7.45
C GLU A 164 -30.23 6.88 -7.31
N ASN A 165 -30.21 6.09 -8.41
CA ASN A 165 -29.84 4.67 -8.43
C ASN A 165 -28.40 4.44 -8.92
N PRO A 166 -27.43 4.18 -8.02
CA PRO A 166 -26.02 3.98 -8.41
C PRO A 166 -25.80 2.80 -9.35
N SER A 167 -26.55 1.70 -9.17
CA SER A 167 -26.38 0.50 -9.98
C SER A 167 -26.78 0.76 -11.44
N GLU A 168 -27.83 1.57 -11.66
CA GLU A 168 -28.25 1.96 -13.00
C GLU A 168 -27.21 2.87 -13.67
N ILE A 169 -26.69 3.87 -12.95
CA ILE A 169 -25.63 4.75 -13.44
C ILE A 169 -24.39 3.95 -13.85
N VAL A 170 -23.99 2.97 -13.05
CA VAL A 170 -22.86 2.08 -13.37
C VAL A 170 -23.14 1.29 -14.64
N LYS A 171 -24.33 0.70 -14.76
CA LYS A 171 -24.73 -0.05 -15.97
C LYS A 171 -24.69 0.82 -17.23
N ASN A 172 -25.20 2.05 -17.14
CA ASN A 172 -25.26 2.97 -18.27
C ASN A 172 -23.87 3.53 -18.62
N GLY A 173 -23.03 3.82 -17.61
CA GLY A 173 -21.64 4.23 -17.81
C GLY A 173 -20.79 3.14 -18.47
N LEU A 174 -20.94 1.88 -18.06
CA LEU A 174 -20.26 0.76 -18.71
C LEU A 174 -20.69 0.60 -20.18
N LYS A 175 -21.97 0.85 -20.49
CA LYS A 175 -22.45 0.87 -21.89
C LYS A 175 -21.89 2.05 -22.69
N HIS A 176 -21.82 3.23 -22.08
CA HIS A 176 -21.27 4.45 -22.68
C HIS A 176 -19.82 4.21 -23.13
N PHE A 177 -19.03 3.58 -22.28
CA PHE A 177 -17.62 3.28 -22.54
C PHE A 177 -17.36 1.99 -23.34
N GLN A 178 -18.38 1.19 -23.64
CA GLN A 178 -18.21 -0.12 -24.28
C GLN A 178 -17.55 -0.05 -25.67
N LYS A 179 -17.76 1.05 -26.40
CA LYS A 179 -17.17 1.28 -27.73
C LYS A 179 -15.88 2.09 -27.69
N THR A 180 -15.48 2.55 -26.52
CA THR A 180 -14.26 3.34 -26.34
C THR A 180 -13.10 2.39 -26.10
N ASN A 181 -11.95 2.67 -26.72
CA ASN A 181 -10.76 1.86 -26.56
C ASN A 181 -10.05 2.24 -25.26
N LEU A 182 -10.58 1.77 -24.13
CA LEU A 182 -10.07 2.02 -22.78
C LEU A 182 -9.33 0.79 -22.25
N ASP A 183 -8.43 1.02 -21.31
CA ASP A 183 -7.74 -0.04 -20.59
C ASP A 183 -8.32 -0.24 -19.18
N ILE A 184 -8.81 0.85 -18.57
CA ILE A 184 -9.28 0.87 -17.18
C ILE A 184 -10.52 1.76 -17.01
N ILE A 185 -11.52 1.27 -16.27
CA ILE A 185 -12.67 2.07 -15.82
C ILE A 185 -12.69 2.07 -14.30
N LEU A 186 -12.57 3.25 -13.69
CA LEU A 186 -12.73 3.43 -12.24
C LEU A 186 -14.18 3.77 -11.90
N ILE A 187 -14.73 3.15 -10.85
CA ILE A 187 -16.12 3.37 -10.41
C ILE A 187 -16.10 3.99 -9.01
N ASP A 188 -16.38 5.29 -8.92
CA ASP A 188 -16.47 6.03 -7.65
C ASP A 188 -17.85 5.82 -7.02
N THR A 189 -17.90 5.20 -5.85
CA THR A 189 -19.16 4.95 -5.13
C THR A 189 -19.33 5.87 -3.93
N ALA A 190 -20.57 6.02 -3.45
CA ALA A 190 -20.85 6.75 -2.22
C ALA A 190 -20.21 6.07 -1.01
N GLY A 191 -19.75 6.87 -0.03
CA GLY A 191 -19.47 6.38 1.32
C GLY A 191 -20.57 6.81 2.25
N ARG A 192 -21.41 5.89 2.74
CA ARG A 192 -22.47 6.22 3.72
C ARG A 192 -22.02 5.88 5.14
N HIS A 193 -22.57 6.59 6.14
CA HIS A 193 -22.27 6.38 7.58
C HIS A 193 -23.52 6.12 8.45
N LYS A 194 -24.69 5.79 7.88
CA LYS A 194 -25.88 5.38 8.65
C LYS A 194 -26.55 4.16 8.03
N GLN A 195 -26.85 3.19 8.90
CA GLN A 195 -27.34 1.83 8.63
C GLN A 195 -26.43 1.04 7.68
N GLU A 196 -25.41 0.37 8.23
CA GLU A 196 -24.46 -0.48 7.49
C GLU A 196 -25.14 -1.45 6.53
N LYS A 197 -26.33 -1.96 6.87
CA LYS A 197 -27.03 -2.97 6.06
C LYS A 197 -27.45 -2.46 4.68
N ASP A 198 -28.07 -1.29 4.60
CA ASP A 198 -28.57 -0.74 3.33
C ASP A 198 -27.41 -0.37 2.39
N LEU A 199 -26.32 0.16 2.97
CA LEU A 199 -25.10 0.44 2.22
C LEU A 199 -24.51 -0.86 1.65
N LEU A 200 -24.37 -1.91 2.46
CA LEU A 200 -23.81 -3.18 2.00
C LEU A 200 -24.69 -3.84 0.93
N ASP A 201 -26.01 -3.72 1.04
CA ASP A 201 -26.92 -4.25 0.03
C ASP A 201 -26.86 -3.45 -1.29
N GLU A 202 -26.73 -2.12 -1.23
CA GLU A 202 -26.43 -1.27 -2.40
C GLU A 202 -25.09 -1.68 -3.05
N MET A 203 -24.05 -1.89 -2.24
CA MET A 203 -22.74 -2.33 -2.74
C MET A 203 -22.80 -3.71 -3.40
N LYS A 204 -23.61 -4.66 -2.90
CA LYS A 204 -23.83 -5.94 -3.59
C LYS A 204 -24.47 -5.76 -4.96
N GLN A 205 -25.43 -4.84 -5.09
CA GLN A 205 -26.08 -4.55 -6.36
C GLN A 205 -25.11 -3.92 -7.36
N ILE A 206 -24.32 -2.95 -6.91
CA ILE A 206 -23.27 -2.33 -7.74
C ILE A 206 -22.24 -3.38 -8.14
N ASN A 207 -21.75 -4.20 -7.21
CA ASN A 207 -20.77 -5.24 -7.49
C ASN A 207 -21.30 -6.26 -8.51
N LYS A 208 -22.55 -6.70 -8.38
CA LYS A 208 -23.19 -7.61 -9.34
C LYS A 208 -23.36 -6.98 -10.72
N THR A 209 -23.60 -5.68 -10.79
CA THR A 209 -23.80 -4.95 -12.04
C THR A 209 -22.48 -4.61 -12.72
N ALA A 210 -21.48 -4.22 -11.93
CA ALA A 210 -20.15 -3.85 -12.39
C ALA A 210 -19.32 -5.08 -12.76
N ASP A 211 -19.45 -6.18 -12.02
CA ASP A 211 -18.59 -7.36 -12.12
C ASP A 211 -17.10 -6.97 -12.14
N PRO A 212 -16.60 -6.29 -11.09
CA PRO A 212 -15.29 -5.63 -11.13
C PRO A 212 -14.15 -6.66 -11.12
N ASP A 213 -13.08 -6.35 -11.85
CA ASP A 213 -11.83 -7.11 -11.83
C ASP A 213 -11.02 -6.87 -10.54
N LEU A 214 -11.19 -5.69 -9.95
CA LEU A 214 -10.54 -5.29 -8.72
C LEU A 214 -11.48 -4.42 -7.89
N ALA A 215 -11.66 -4.76 -6.62
CA ALA A 215 -12.28 -3.87 -5.64
C ALA A 215 -11.20 -3.26 -4.73
N LEU A 216 -11.12 -1.93 -4.71
CA LEU A 216 -10.18 -1.16 -3.90
C LEU A 216 -10.88 -0.54 -2.71
N LEU A 217 -10.47 -0.92 -1.50
CA LEU A 217 -10.96 -0.33 -0.26
C LEU A 217 -10.13 0.89 0.10
N VAL A 218 -10.76 2.06 0.08
CA VAL A 218 -10.15 3.35 0.45
C VAL A 218 -10.38 3.63 1.92
N ILE A 219 -9.28 3.78 2.65
CA ILE A 219 -9.23 3.89 4.10
C ILE A 219 -8.51 5.17 4.50
N ASP A 220 -9.06 5.87 5.47
CA ASP A 220 -8.43 7.03 6.08
C ASP A 220 -7.34 6.59 7.08
N GLY A 221 -6.11 7.04 6.90
CA GLY A 221 -4.97 6.72 7.78
C GLY A 221 -5.10 7.25 9.21
N THR A 222 -6.09 8.10 9.50
CA THR A 222 -6.45 8.56 10.86
C THR A 222 -7.33 7.56 11.59
N ILE A 223 -8.02 6.66 10.88
CA ILE A 223 -8.90 5.66 11.48
C ILE A 223 -8.06 4.52 12.03
N GLY A 224 -8.13 4.35 13.35
CA GLY A 224 -7.43 3.28 14.08
C GLY A 224 -8.22 1.97 14.11
N GLN A 225 -8.61 1.51 15.30
CA GLN A 225 -9.17 0.18 15.52
C GLN A 225 -10.48 -0.11 14.78
N GLN A 226 -11.30 0.92 14.53
CA GLN A 226 -12.56 0.77 13.79
C GLN A 226 -12.33 0.30 12.34
N CYS A 227 -11.11 0.47 11.83
CA CYS A 227 -10.74 0.06 10.49
C CYS A 227 -10.87 -1.46 10.26
N PHE A 228 -10.58 -2.28 11.29
CA PHE A 228 -10.66 -3.74 11.16
C PHE A 228 -12.09 -4.19 10.85
N THR A 229 -13.04 -3.81 11.71
CA THR A 229 -14.45 -4.20 11.60
C THR A 229 -15.08 -3.69 10.30
N GLN A 230 -14.74 -2.46 9.90
CA GLN A 230 -15.23 -1.89 8.65
C GLN A 230 -14.68 -2.66 7.43
N ALA A 231 -13.37 -2.90 7.39
CA ALA A 231 -12.74 -3.61 6.29
C ALA A 231 -13.26 -5.05 6.18
N GLU A 232 -13.47 -5.72 7.31
CA GLU A 232 -14.08 -7.06 7.36
C GLU A 232 -15.52 -7.05 6.79
N ALA A 233 -16.34 -6.07 7.17
CA ALA A 233 -17.72 -5.96 6.68
C ALA A 233 -17.79 -5.71 5.17
N PHE A 234 -16.91 -4.85 4.63
CA PHE A 234 -16.79 -4.64 3.18
C PHE A 234 -16.34 -5.92 2.48
N HIS A 235 -15.28 -6.58 2.97
CA HIS A 235 -14.73 -7.76 2.33
C HIS A 235 -15.69 -8.96 2.31
N LYS A 236 -16.51 -9.13 3.36
CA LYS A 236 -17.60 -10.14 3.38
C LYS A 236 -18.70 -9.87 2.34
N THR A 237 -18.84 -8.62 1.90
CA THR A 237 -19.90 -8.17 1.00
C THR A 237 -19.41 -8.14 -0.44
N VAL A 238 -18.23 -7.57 -0.67
CA VAL A 238 -17.51 -7.50 -1.94
C VAL A 238 -16.07 -7.89 -1.66
N PRO A 239 -15.54 -8.98 -2.26
CA PRO A 239 -14.16 -9.39 -2.06
C PRO A 239 -13.18 -8.26 -2.41
N VAL A 240 -12.60 -7.65 -1.39
CA VAL A 240 -11.61 -6.59 -1.54
C VAL A 240 -10.30 -7.20 -2.05
N GLY A 241 -9.79 -6.71 -3.17
CA GLY A 241 -8.53 -7.17 -3.76
C GLY A 241 -7.34 -6.27 -3.45
N GLY A 242 -7.57 -5.01 -3.08
CA GLY A 242 -6.52 -4.08 -2.67
C GLY A 242 -7.01 -2.96 -1.77
N ILE A 243 -6.07 -2.31 -1.07
CA ILE A 243 -6.33 -1.22 -0.14
C ILE A 243 -5.58 0.04 -0.59
N ILE A 244 -6.24 1.20 -0.48
CA ILE A 244 -5.59 2.51 -0.61
C ILE A 244 -5.72 3.23 0.72
N ILE A 245 -4.59 3.75 1.23
CA ILE A 245 -4.58 4.56 2.46
C ILE A 245 -4.51 6.03 2.09
N THR A 246 -5.36 6.86 2.69
CA THR A 246 -5.38 8.31 2.45
C THR A 246 -4.93 9.08 3.69
N LYS A 247 -4.69 10.38 3.51
CA LYS A 247 -4.38 11.35 4.57
C LYS A 247 -3.14 11.00 5.40
N LEU A 248 -2.14 10.34 4.80
CA LEU A 248 -0.88 10.01 5.48
C LEU A 248 0.04 11.20 5.73
N ASP A 249 -0.26 12.34 5.13
CA ASP A 249 0.36 13.65 5.35
C ASP A 249 -0.06 14.31 6.67
N SER A 250 -1.20 13.91 7.21
CA SER A 250 -1.70 14.38 8.50
C SER A 250 -1.06 13.60 9.67
N SER A 251 -1.52 13.83 10.92
CA SER A 251 -1.09 13.07 12.11
C SER A 251 -1.47 11.57 12.09
N ALA A 252 -1.70 11.02 10.90
CA ALA A 252 -2.06 9.64 10.63
C ALA A 252 -1.04 8.68 11.22
N LYS A 253 -1.57 7.73 11.99
CA LYS A 253 -0.77 6.78 12.78
C LYS A 253 -0.46 5.50 12.01
N GLY A 254 -0.90 5.40 10.75
CA GLY A 254 -0.60 4.31 9.82
C GLY A 254 -1.21 2.95 10.16
N GLY A 255 -1.58 2.68 11.41
CA GLY A 255 -2.03 1.35 11.81
C GLY A 255 -3.43 0.94 11.38
N GLY A 256 -4.25 1.87 10.87
CA GLY A 256 -5.49 1.48 10.16
C GLY A 256 -5.20 0.58 8.96
N ALA A 257 -4.07 0.80 8.28
CA ALA A 257 -3.61 -0.03 7.17
C ALA A 257 -3.36 -1.49 7.57
N LEU A 258 -2.64 -1.69 8.68
CA LEU A 258 -2.36 -3.01 9.25
C LEU A 258 -3.66 -3.72 9.61
N ALA A 259 -4.58 -3.01 10.26
CA ALA A 259 -5.86 -3.55 10.67
C ALA A 259 -6.72 -3.98 9.46
N ALA A 260 -6.77 -3.17 8.39
CA ALA A 260 -7.52 -3.51 7.19
C ALA A 260 -6.91 -4.64 6.38
N SER A 261 -5.58 -4.63 6.21
CA SER A 261 -4.86 -5.73 5.57
C SER A 261 -5.13 -7.04 6.31
N ALA A 262 -5.03 -7.02 7.65
CA ALA A 262 -5.30 -8.19 8.47
C ALA A 262 -6.76 -8.68 8.43
N ALA A 263 -7.73 -7.77 8.30
CA ALA A 263 -9.16 -8.10 8.23
C ALA A 263 -9.57 -8.71 6.89
N THR A 264 -8.94 -8.28 5.80
CA THR A 264 -9.36 -8.60 4.42
C THR A 264 -8.43 -9.57 3.72
N GLY A 265 -7.20 -9.73 4.20
CA GLY A 265 -6.11 -10.40 3.47
C GLY A 265 -5.66 -9.63 2.22
N ALA A 266 -6.26 -8.47 1.93
CA ALA A 266 -5.92 -7.64 0.78
C ALA A 266 -4.68 -6.81 1.09
N GLN A 267 -3.86 -6.60 0.06
CA GLN A 267 -2.62 -5.86 0.18
C GLN A 267 -2.87 -4.36 0.01
N VAL A 268 -2.03 -3.55 0.65
CA VAL A 268 -2.02 -2.10 0.40
C VAL A 268 -1.30 -1.84 -0.92
N MET A 269 -1.97 -1.21 -1.88
CA MET A 269 -1.43 -0.94 -3.21
C MET A 269 -0.94 0.50 -3.36
N TYR A 270 -1.66 1.46 -2.80
CA TYR A 270 -1.35 2.89 -2.95
C TYR A 270 -1.51 3.66 -1.65
N ILE A 271 -0.80 4.77 -1.56
CA ILE A 271 -0.92 5.74 -0.46
C ILE A 271 -1.08 7.17 -0.97
N GLY A 272 -2.04 7.88 -0.40
CA GLY A 272 -2.23 9.31 -0.59
C GLY A 272 -1.40 10.10 0.43
N THR A 273 -0.46 10.90 -0.06
CA THR A 273 0.53 11.66 0.73
C THR A 273 0.29 13.16 0.75
N GLY A 274 -0.93 13.61 0.42
CA GLY A 274 -1.29 15.02 0.39
C GLY A 274 -2.63 15.27 -0.27
N GLU A 275 -2.95 16.54 -0.53
CA GLU A 275 -4.21 16.95 -1.17
C GLU A 275 -4.10 17.16 -2.68
N ARG A 276 -2.88 17.37 -3.21
CA ARG A 276 -2.69 17.65 -4.65
C ARG A 276 -2.97 16.40 -5.46
N ILE A 277 -3.35 16.61 -6.72
CA ILE A 277 -3.71 15.52 -7.65
C ILE A 277 -2.55 14.54 -7.91
N ASP A 278 -1.31 14.98 -7.72
CA ASP A 278 -0.10 14.16 -7.89
C ASP A 278 0.36 13.47 -6.60
N ASP A 279 -0.29 13.73 -5.45
CA ASP A 279 0.09 13.17 -4.15
C ASP A 279 -0.54 11.77 -3.96
N LEU A 280 -0.19 10.85 -4.85
CA LEU A 280 -0.50 9.42 -4.78
C LEU A 280 0.75 8.62 -5.16
N GLU A 281 1.19 7.75 -4.26
CA GLU A 281 2.39 6.93 -4.42
C GLU A 281 2.02 5.45 -4.38
N VAL A 282 2.82 4.62 -5.06
CA VAL A 282 2.78 3.16 -4.88
C VAL A 282 3.21 2.85 -3.45
N PHE A 283 2.49 1.95 -2.80
CA PHE A 283 2.82 1.54 -1.45
C PHE A 283 4.09 0.69 -1.43
N SER A 284 5.06 1.08 -0.61
CA SER A 284 6.20 0.25 -0.26
C SER A 284 6.11 -0.11 1.22
N PRO A 285 5.89 -1.40 1.55
CA PRO A 285 5.82 -1.87 2.93
C PRO A 285 7.04 -1.43 3.77
N THR A 286 8.25 -1.60 3.23
CA THR A 286 9.50 -1.24 3.92
C THR A 286 9.59 0.26 4.21
N ARG A 287 9.26 1.12 3.23
CA ARG A 287 9.27 2.57 3.42
C ARG A 287 8.20 3.00 4.43
N PHE A 288 7.03 2.37 4.40
CA PHE A 288 5.95 2.68 5.33
C PHE A 288 6.30 2.32 6.77
N VAL A 289 6.89 1.15 7.02
CA VAL A 289 7.36 0.78 8.37
C VAL A 289 8.46 1.74 8.84
N GLY A 290 9.39 2.12 7.95
CA GLY A 290 10.41 3.15 8.22
C GLY A 290 9.80 4.48 8.69
N ARG A 291 8.84 5.02 7.93
CA ARG A 291 8.09 6.25 8.28
C ARG A 291 7.30 6.08 9.59
N LEU A 292 6.62 4.95 9.77
CA LEU A 292 5.83 4.65 10.97
C LEU A 292 6.69 4.73 12.23
N LEU A 293 7.90 4.16 12.18
CA LEU A 293 8.83 4.14 13.30
C LEU A 293 9.64 5.44 13.42
N GLY A 294 9.62 6.30 12.41
CA GLY A 294 10.11 7.68 12.47
C GLY A 294 11.61 7.79 12.74
N MET A 295 12.38 6.97 12.05
CA MET A 295 13.84 7.00 12.07
C MET A 295 14.30 7.22 10.62
N GLY A 296 14.62 8.47 10.27
CA GLY A 296 15.02 8.85 8.91
C GLY A 296 16.31 8.17 8.45
N ASP A 297 17.24 7.91 9.37
CA ASP A 297 18.55 7.29 9.09
C ASP A 297 18.48 5.79 8.77
N ILE A 298 17.35 5.13 9.06
CA ILE A 298 17.20 3.69 8.82
C ILE A 298 16.96 3.39 7.35
N GLN A 299 16.43 4.34 6.58
CA GLN A 299 16.25 4.13 5.15
C GLN A 299 17.61 3.98 4.45
N ALA A 300 18.64 4.71 4.91
CA ALA A 300 20.01 4.51 4.46
C ALA A 300 20.55 3.11 4.83
N VAL A 301 20.20 2.58 6.02
CA VAL A 301 20.57 1.22 6.43
C VAL A 301 19.89 0.16 5.57
N LEU A 302 18.61 0.32 5.27
CA LEU A 302 17.86 -0.59 4.41
C LEU A 302 18.36 -0.55 2.96
N ASP A 303 18.65 0.65 2.44
CA ASP A 303 19.20 0.82 1.09
C ASP A 303 20.62 0.27 0.99
N LEU A 304 21.46 0.49 2.01
CA LEU A 304 22.80 -0.09 2.11
C LEU A 304 22.73 -1.62 2.18
N ALA A 305 21.85 -2.18 3.01
CA ALA A 305 21.70 -3.62 3.10
C ALA A 305 21.22 -4.25 1.79
N LYS A 306 20.25 -3.63 1.09
CA LYS A 306 19.81 -4.08 -0.24
C LYS A 306 20.99 -4.06 -1.24
N ARG A 307 21.82 -3.02 -1.23
CA ARG A 307 23.02 -2.94 -2.09
C ARG A 307 24.02 -4.05 -1.76
N LEU A 308 24.36 -4.22 -0.49
CA LEU A 308 25.32 -5.24 -0.04
C LEU A 308 24.81 -6.67 -0.30
N GLU A 309 23.51 -6.93 -0.19
CA GLU A 309 22.91 -8.22 -0.56
C GLU A 309 23.03 -8.47 -2.07
N ASN A 310 22.78 -7.45 -2.90
CA ASN A 310 22.94 -7.55 -4.35
C ASN A 310 24.41 -7.73 -4.77
N GLU A 311 25.34 -7.10 -4.06
CA GLU A 311 26.80 -7.21 -4.28
C GLU A 311 27.36 -8.55 -3.78
N ALA A 312 26.84 -9.07 -2.67
CA ALA A 312 27.21 -10.36 -2.09
C ALA A 312 26.63 -11.56 -2.87
N ASP A 313 25.77 -11.31 -3.85
CA ASP A 313 25.24 -12.33 -4.75
C ASP A 313 26.33 -12.75 -5.75
N ASP A 314 27.28 -13.55 -5.26
CA ASP A 314 28.49 -14.04 -5.95
C ASP A 314 28.19 -14.63 -7.34
N VAL A 315 27.00 -15.20 -7.52
CA VAL A 315 26.53 -15.80 -8.78
C VAL A 315 26.29 -14.73 -9.84
N ARG A 316 25.86 -13.54 -9.43
CA ARG A 316 25.64 -12.38 -10.30
C ARG A 316 26.95 -11.73 -10.69
N MET A 317 27.83 -11.48 -9.72
CA MET A 317 29.19 -10.97 -9.98
C MET A 317 30.00 -11.92 -10.88
N LYS A 318 29.90 -13.24 -10.68
CA LYS A 318 30.51 -14.24 -11.58
C LYS A 318 29.86 -14.25 -12.98
N ARG A 319 28.56 -14.02 -13.12
CA ARG A 319 27.88 -13.92 -14.43
C ARG A 319 28.29 -12.69 -15.22
N ILE A 320 28.34 -11.53 -14.55
CA ILE A 320 28.76 -10.26 -15.15
C ILE A 320 30.23 -10.33 -15.58
N SER A 321 31.12 -10.79 -14.69
CA SER A 321 32.55 -10.94 -15.00
C SER A 321 32.87 -12.02 -16.03
N SER A 322 32.04 -13.05 -16.17
CA SER A 322 32.18 -14.09 -17.21
C SER A 322 31.51 -13.75 -18.54
N GLY A 323 30.90 -12.56 -18.67
CA GLY A 323 30.24 -12.11 -19.91
C GLY A 323 28.90 -12.80 -20.22
N LYS A 324 28.31 -13.52 -19.26
CA LYS A 324 27.01 -14.21 -19.38
C LYS A 324 25.89 -13.39 -18.71
N MET A 325 25.80 -12.13 -19.08
CA MET A 325 24.81 -11.19 -18.54
C MET A 325 23.39 -11.56 -19.04
N ASN A 326 22.40 -11.59 -18.15
CA ASN A 326 21.00 -11.72 -18.54
C ASN A 326 20.29 -10.34 -18.54
N MET A 327 19.01 -10.29 -18.92
CA MET A 327 18.26 -9.03 -19.03
C MET A 327 18.08 -8.31 -17.68
N GLU A 328 17.97 -9.08 -16.59
CA GLU A 328 17.87 -8.55 -15.21
C GLU A 328 19.19 -7.91 -14.75
N ASP A 329 20.33 -8.50 -15.13
CA ASP A 329 21.66 -7.97 -14.88
C ASP A 329 21.91 -6.67 -15.63
N PHE A 330 21.44 -6.59 -16.89
CA PHE A 330 21.53 -5.38 -17.70
C PHE A 330 20.64 -4.25 -17.16
N TYR A 331 19.41 -4.56 -16.77
CA TYR A 331 18.49 -3.59 -16.16
C TYR A 331 19.07 -2.99 -14.87
N TYR A 332 19.69 -3.81 -14.03
CA TYR A 332 20.35 -3.36 -12.82
C TYR A 332 21.56 -2.46 -13.08
N GLN A 333 22.36 -2.78 -14.09
CA GLN A 333 23.50 -1.93 -14.47
C GLN A 333 23.05 -0.54 -14.92
N LEU A 334 21.89 -0.44 -15.59
CA LEU A 334 21.26 0.83 -15.94
C LEU A 334 20.73 1.58 -14.70
N GLU A 335 20.15 0.88 -13.73
CA GLU A 335 19.74 1.49 -12.46
C GLU A 335 20.93 2.06 -11.65
N GLU A 336 22.08 1.38 -11.63
CA GLU A 336 23.26 1.90 -10.94
C GLU A 336 23.82 3.14 -11.62
N VAL A 337 23.94 3.13 -12.95
CA VAL A 337 24.45 4.28 -13.72
C VAL A 337 23.52 5.50 -13.57
N THR A 338 22.20 5.29 -13.54
CA THR A 338 21.24 6.38 -13.31
C THR A 338 21.30 6.93 -11.89
N LYS A 339 21.51 6.08 -10.88
CA LYS A 339 21.74 6.51 -9.48
C LYS A 339 23.06 7.27 -9.33
N VAL A 340 24.13 6.85 -9.99
CA VAL A 340 25.43 7.56 -9.96
C VAL A 340 25.37 8.90 -10.69
N GLY A 341 24.63 9.00 -11.79
CA GLY A 341 24.38 10.25 -12.50
C GLY A 341 23.72 11.34 -11.64
N SER A 342 22.89 10.95 -10.64
CA SER A 342 22.32 11.91 -9.67
C SER A 342 23.31 12.43 -8.62
N PHE A 343 24.47 11.78 -8.42
CA PHE A 343 25.52 12.27 -7.53
C PHE A 343 26.47 13.28 -8.19
N GLN A 344 26.52 13.32 -9.53
CA GLN A 344 27.36 14.28 -10.25
C GLN A 344 26.92 15.74 -10.02
N GLY A 345 25.63 15.97 -9.73
CA GLY A 345 25.11 17.29 -9.35
C GLY A 345 25.45 17.76 -7.93
N LEU A 346 26.06 16.90 -7.10
CA LEU A 346 26.51 17.23 -5.74
C LEU A 346 28.02 17.48 -5.63
N LEU A 347 28.80 17.21 -6.69
CA LEU A 347 30.25 17.42 -6.73
C LEU A 347 30.67 18.69 -7.50
N ASP A 348 29.71 19.44 -8.06
CA ASP A 348 29.92 20.72 -8.75
C ASP A 348 29.61 21.95 -7.87
N THR A 349 29.91 21.85 -6.58
CA THR A 349 30.08 22.99 -5.64
C THR A 349 31.25 22.69 -4.73
#